data_AF-A0A926B666-F1
#
_entry.id   AF-A0A926B666-F1
#
_cell.length_a   1.000
_cell.length_b   1.000
_cell.length_c   1.000
_cell.angle_alpha   90.00
_cell.angle_beta   90.00
_cell.angle_gamma   90.00
#
_symmetry.space_group_name_H-M   'P 1'
#
loop_
_entity.id
_entity.type
_entity.pdbx_description
1 polymer ?
#
loop_
_entity_poly.entity_id
_entity_poly.type
_entity_poly.pdbx_seq_one_letter_code
_entity_poly.pdbx_strand_id
1 'polypeptide(L)'
;MMLSAISANVILPTYDDVVSKAGALRLAVQEFVTDPTAQTLEVGRQRWREARLPWKEAEAFAFGPVTAQRLGVAIDQSPVDAAHIEMEIAGTADLTAAYVEALGANRKGFHAIEHLLFGSTEDVDAQAALRRRTFLLLLAENLEGKAIDIRAAWTPGMGGYATRFAQPGADGAFATVKAAIDTVVNETVFLSELIADAKIGKPLGRTTGGAPQPATAESVPSDNAISDMAGNVRGIRNL
;
A
#
# COMPACT_ATOMS: atom_id res chain seq x y z
N MET A 1 -9.31 9.37 -26.61
CA MET A 1 -8.61 8.12 -27.01
C MET A 1 -8.44 7.23 -25.79
N MET A 2 -8.34 5.91 -25.94
CA MET A 2 -8.35 4.92 -24.85
C MET A 2 -7.39 5.25 -23.70
N LEU A 3 -6.12 5.56 -23.98
CA LEU A 3 -5.11 5.88 -22.96
C LEU A 3 -5.46 7.13 -22.14
N SER A 4 -6.07 8.15 -22.77
CA SER A 4 -6.55 9.33 -22.06
C SER A 4 -7.69 8.99 -21.11
N ALA A 5 -8.59 8.07 -21.50
CA ALA A 5 -9.69 7.62 -20.64
C ALA A 5 -9.18 6.79 -19.46
N ILE A 6 -8.25 5.85 -19.70
CA ILE A 6 -7.58 5.08 -18.64
C ILE A 6 -6.92 6.04 -17.63
N SER A 7 -6.16 7.02 -18.13
CA SER A 7 -5.48 7.97 -17.24
C SER A 7 -6.45 8.84 -16.43
N ALA A 8 -7.40 9.50 -17.11
CA ALA A 8 -8.24 10.51 -16.49
C ALA A 8 -9.40 9.92 -15.65
N ASN A 9 -9.91 8.75 -16.03
CA ASN A 9 -11.11 8.18 -15.42
C ASN A 9 -10.82 6.99 -14.50
N VAL A 10 -9.62 6.39 -14.57
CA VAL A 10 -9.24 5.23 -13.75
C VAL A 10 -8.05 5.58 -12.88
N ILE A 11 -6.88 5.81 -13.47
CA ILE A 11 -5.63 5.92 -12.71
C ILE A 11 -5.63 7.15 -11.78
N LEU A 12 -5.93 8.33 -12.30
CA LEU A 12 -5.92 9.56 -11.49
C LEU A 12 -6.98 9.51 -10.37
N PRO A 13 -8.25 9.15 -10.63
CA PRO A 13 -9.24 9.00 -9.56
C PRO A 13 -8.87 7.95 -8.50
N THR A 14 -8.33 6.79 -8.89
CA THR A 14 -7.89 5.80 -7.89
C THR A 14 -6.76 6.34 -7.02
N TYR A 15 -5.79 7.08 -7.56
CA TYR A 15 -4.76 7.69 -6.72
C TYR A 15 -5.29 8.84 -5.85
N ASP A 16 -6.31 9.59 -6.32
CA ASP A 16 -7.03 10.55 -5.46
C ASP A 16 -7.67 9.82 -4.27
N ASP A 17 -8.28 8.65 -4.50
CA ASP A 17 -8.84 7.82 -3.44
C ASP A 17 -7.75 7.25 -2.50
N VAL A 18 -6.60 6.81 -3.03
CA VAL A 18 -5.46 6.35 -2.20
C VAL A 18 -5.01 7.46 -1.25
N VAL A 19 -4.85 8.69 -1.75
CA VAL A 19 -4.49 9.86 -0.92
C VAL A 19 -5.57 10.15 0.12
N SER A 20 -6.82 10.25 -0.31
CA SER A 20 -7.95 10.58 0.57
C SER A 20 -8.09 9.57 1.70
N LYS A 21 -8.00 8.28 1.40
CA LYS A 21 -8.17 7.22 2.39
C LYS A 21 -6.95 7.05 3.29
N ALA A 22 -5.73 7.27 2.79
CA ALA A 22 -4.53 7.31 3.63
C ALA A 22 -4.59 8.46 4.65
N GLY A 23 -5.05 9.65 4.25
CA GLY A 23 -5.28 10.77 5.16
C GLY A 23 -6.36 10.48 6.20
N ALA A 24 -7.46 9.81 5.81
CA ALA A 24 -8.50 9.38 6.74
C ALA A 24 -7.98 8.35 7.76
N LEU A 25 -7.12 7.41 7.34
CA LEU A 25 -6.42 6.49 8.23
C LEU A 25 -5.50 7.23 9.21
N ARG A 26 -4.69 8.19 8.74
CA ARG A 26 -3.84 8.99 9.63
C ARG A 26 -4.66 9.73 10.69
N LEU A 27 -5.78 10.35 10.30
CA LEU A 27 -6.67 11.03 11.24
C LEU A 27 -7.26 10.08 12.30
N ALA A 28 -7.73 8.90 11.90
CA ALA A 28 -8.24 7.89 12.84
C ALA A 28 -7.15 7.35 13.78
N VAL A 29 -5.93 7.15 13.27
CA VAL A 29 -4.78 6.79 14.10
C VAL A 29 -4.44 7.90 15.08
N GLN A 30 -4.44 9.16 14.65
CA GLN A 30 -4.21 10.32 15.51
C GLN A 30 -5.23 10.36 16.66
N GLU A 31 -6.50 10.12 16.37
CA GLU A 31 -7.56 10.02 17.38
C GLU A 31 -7.27 8.89 18.39
N PHE A 32 -6.92 7.69 17.91
CA PHE A 32 -6.53 6.57 18.77
C PHE A 32 -5.28 6.86 19.63
N VAL A 33 -4.31 7.62 19.11
CA VAL A 33 -3.15 8.04 19.92
C VAL A 33 -3.59 8.95 21.06
N THR A 34 -4.50 9.89 20.80
CA THR A 34 -4.97 10.87 21.78
C THR A 34 -5.95 10.29 22.80
N ASP A 35 -6.78 9.33 22.41
CA ASP A 35 -7.78 8.67 23.24
C ASP A 35 -7.78 7.16 22.98
N PRO A 36 -6.88 6.39 23.62
CA PRO A 36 -6.68 4.98 23.29
C PRO A 36 -7.77 4.07 23.87
N THR A 37 -8.95 4.09 23.26
CA THR A 37 -10.09 3.24 23.61
C THR A 37 -10.29 2.11 22.61
N ALA A 38 -11.10 1.11 22.98
CA ALA A 38 -11.52 0.06 22.07
C ALA A 38 -12.29 0.62 20.84
N GLN A 39 -13.06 1.69 21.03
CA GLN A 39 -13.82 2.32 19.96
C GLN A 39 -12.89 2.99 18.94
N THR A 40 -11.94 3.81 19.40
CA THR A 40 -10.97 4.49 18.52
C THR A 40 -10.01 3.51 17.83
N LEU A 41 -9.66 2.40 18.49
CA LEU A 41 -8.90 1.31 17.87
C LEU A 41 -9.68 0.69 16.71
N GLU A 42 -10.97 0.41 16.92
CA GLU A 42 -11.83 -0.15 15.87
C GLU A 42 -12.03 0.81 14.71
N VAL A 43 -12.16 2.11 14.96
CA VAL A 43 -12.18 3.13 13.91
C VAL A 43 -10.87 3.12 13.11
N GLY A 44 -9.72 3.02 13.78
CA GLY A 44 -8.41 2.89 13.12
C GLY A 44 -8.33 1.64 12.22
N ARG A 45 -8.78 0.49 12.72
CA ARG A 45 -8.85 -0.78 11.95
C ARG A 45 -9.75 -0.66 10.73
N GLN A 46 -10.93 -0.07 10.88
CA GLN A 46 -11.84 0.17 9.77
C GLN A 46 -11.19 1.07 8.71
N ARG A 47 -10.61 2.21 9.11
CA ARG A 47 -9.94 3.11 8.16
C ARG A 47 -8.74 2.47 7.48
N TRP A 48 -8.05 1.55 8.14
CA TRP A 48 -6.96 0.79 7.52
C TRP A 48 -7.49 -0.04 6.34
N ARG A 49 -8.59 -0.77 6.54
CA ARG A 49 -9.22 -1.55 5.45
C ARG A 49 -9.72 -0.67 4.32
N GLU A 50 -10.32 0.48 4.65
CA GLU A 50 -10.78 1.44 3.64
C GLU A 50 -9.64 2.05 2.84
N ALA A 51 -8.48 2.30 3.45
CA ALA A 51 -7.27 2.77 2.76
C ALA A 51 -6.60 1.67 1.93
N ARG A 52 -6.71 0.42 2.39
CA ARG A 52 -6.18 -0.76 1.70
C ARG A 52 -6.82 -0.98 0.33
N LEU A 53 -8.13 -0.73 0.24
CA LEU A 53 -8.93 -1.00 -0.94
C LEU A 53 -8.45 -0.29 -2.22
N PRO A 54 -8.40 1.06 -2.30
CA PRO A 54 -7.96 1.74 -3.51
C PRO A 54 -6.49 1.47 -3.82
N TRP A 55 -5.66 1.17 -2.80
CA TRP A 55 -4.29 0.75 -3.02
C TRP A 55 -4.20 -0.58 -3.78
N LYS A 56 -4.99 -1.59 -3.37
CA LYS A 56 -5.04 -2.88 -4.05
C LYS A 56 -5.65 -2.78 -5.45
N GLU A 57 -6.57 -1.85 -5.68
CA GLU A 57 -7.02 -1.54 -7.05
C GLU A 57 -5.91 -0.90 -7.89
N ALA A 58 -5.06 -0.05 -7.30
CA ALA A 58 -3.95 0.59 -7.98
C ALA A 58 -2.80 -0.35 -8.39
N GLU A 59 -2.69 -1.53 -7.76
CA GLU A 59 -1.71 -2.55 -8.19
C GLU A 59 -1.90 -2.96 -9.66
N ALA A 60 -3.09 -2.79 -10.26
CA ALA A 60 -3.35 -3.11 -11.66
C ALA A 60 -2.62 -2.20 -12.66
N PHE A 61 -2.10 -1.07 -12.19
CA PHE A 61 -1.34 -0.10 -12.99
C PHE A 61 -0.09 0.37 -12.24
N ALA A 62 0.57 -0.56 -11.56
CA ALA A 62 1.82 -0.34 -10.82
C ALA A 62 3.06 -0.20 -11.72
N PHE A 63 2.93 0.55 -12.83
CA PHE A 63 4.00 0.92 -13.75
C PHE A 63 4.37 2.40 -13.65
N GLY A 64 5.44 2.79 -14.34
CA GLY A 64 5.86 4.18 -14.42
C GLY A 64 6.46 4.69 -13.10
N PRO A 65 6.04 5.85 -12.57
CA PRO A 65 6.67 6.45 -11.41
C PRO A 65 6.61 5.58 -10.15
N VAL A 66 5.55 4.79 -9.97
CA VAL A 66 5.38 3.91 -8.79
C VAL A 66 6.51 2.91 -8.71
N THR A 67 6.85 2.26 -9.83
CA THR A 67 7.96 1.31 -9.92
C THR A 67 9.31 2.03 -9.89
N ALA A 68 9.46 3.08 -10.71
CA ALA A 68 10.74 3.77 -10.90
C ALA A 68 11.26 4.42 -9.60
N GLN A 69 10.35 4.88 -8.74
CA GLN A 69 10.67 5.49 -7.45
C GLN A 69 10.52 4.51 -6.28
N ARG A 70 10.21 3.23 -6.55
CA ARG A 70 10.01 2.16 -5.56
C ARG A 70 8.92 2.50 -4.51
N LEU A 71 7.93 3.31 -4.89
CA LEU A 71 6.88 3.77 -3.98
C LEU A 71 5.96 2.62 -3.56
N GLY A 72 5.67 1.67 -4.45
CA GLY A 72 4.86 0.49 -4.10
C GLY A 72 5.50 -0.38 -3.02
N VAL A 73 6.83 -0.57 -3.07
CA VAL A 73 7.57 -1.28 -2.02
C VAL A 73 7.54 -0.50 -0.70
N ALA A 74 7.68 0.82 -0.74
CA ALA A 74 7.61 1.64 0.47
C ALA A 74 6.22 1.61 1.14
N ILE A 75 5.15 1.44 0.35
CA ILE A 75 3.76 1.41 0.82
C ILE A 75 3.35 0.01 1.29
N ASP A 76 3.81 -1.05 0.63
CA ASP A 76 3.20 -2.37 0.75
C ASP A 76 4.15 -3.56 0.73
N GLN A 77 5.35 -3.39 1.28
CA GLN A 77 6.28 -4.51 1.41
C GLN A 77 5.69 -5.60 2.34
N SER A 78 5.55 -6.82 1.80
CA SER A 78 5.21 -8.04 2.54
C SER A 78 6.29 -9.12 2.30
N PRO A 79 6.65 -9.93 3.31
CA PRO A 79 6.21 -9.87 4.70
C PRO A 79 6.83 -8.67 5.45
N VAL A 80 6.13 -8.25 6.51
CA VAL A 80 6.65 -7.29 7.48
C VAL A 80 7.60 -7.97 8.47
N ASP A 81 8.59 -7.22 8.96
CA ASP A 81 9.53 -7.64 9.98
C ASP A 81 8.99 -7.27 11.37
N ALA A 82 7.97 -8.02 11.80
CA ALA A 82 7.28 -7.80 13.07
C ALA A 82 8.25 -7.78 14.26
N ALA A 83 9.27 -8.65 14.25
CA ALA A 83 10.27 -8.72 15.32
C ALA A 83 11.04 -7.39 15.45
N HIS A 84 11.51 -6.82 14.34
CA HIS A 84 12.20 -5.53 14.41
C HIS A 84 11.26 -4.37 14.71
N ILE A 85 10.00 -4.41 14.27
CA ILE A 85 9.01 -3.41 14.69
C ILE A 85 8.87 -3.40 16.21
N GLU A 86 8.76 -4.58 16.84
CA GLU A 86 8.71 -4.69 18.30
C GLU A 86 10.03 -4.23 18.96
N MET A 87 11.18 -4.44 18.31
CA MET A 87 12.46 -3.86 18.79
C MET A 87 12.48 -2.33 18.70
N GLU A 88 11.90 -1.71 17.65
CA GLU A 88 11.82 -0.24 17.57
C GLU A 88 10.93 0.33 18.69
N ILE A 89 9.88 -0.41 19.07
CA ILE A 89 8.98 -0.09 20.18
C ILE A 89 9.65 -0.28 21.54
N ALA A 90 10.42 -1.35 21.74
CA ALA A 90 11.15 -1.58 22.99
C ALA A 90 12.41 -0.70 23.13
N GLY A 91 12.89 -0.12 22.04
CA GLY A 91 14.09 0.72 22.00
C GLY A 91 13.92 2.11 22.60
N THR A 92 15.02 2.86 22.62
CA THR A 92 15.09 4.21 23.21
C THR A 92 15.37 5.31 22.19
N ALA A 93 15.58 4.97 20.92
CA ALA A 93 15.86 5.94 19.85
C ALA A 93 14.70 6.93 19.67
N ASP A 94 14.98 8.19 19.37
CA ASP A 94 13.92 9.17 19.12
C ASP A 94 13.13 8.83 17.85
N LEU A 95 11.83 8.58 18.01
CA LEU A 95 10.92 8.33 16.89
C LEU A 95 10.54 9.66 16.25
N THR A 96 10.97 9.84 15.00
CA THR A 96 10.69 11.04 14.19
C THR A 96 10.27 10.63 12.79
N ALA A 97 9.70 11.56 12.02
CA ALA A 97 9.38 11.31 10.61
C ALA A 97 10.63 10.91 9.79
N ALA A 98 11.78 11.54 10.06
CA ALA A 98 13.04 11.21 9.41
C ALA A 98 13.54 9.80 9.78
N TYR A 99 13.33 9.39 11.03
CA TYR A 99 13.64 8.03 11.48
C TYR A 99 12.80 7.00 10.72
N VAL A 100 11.47 7.20 10.63
CA VAL A 100 10.58 6.30 9.88
C VAL A 100 10.91 6.26 8.40
N GLU A 101 11.24 7.40 7.79
CA GLU A 101 11.64 7.46 6.38
C GLU A 101 12.88 6.61 6.10
N ALA A 102 13.84 6.62 7.03
CA ALA A 102 15.08 5.85 6.92
C ALA A 102 14.91 4.34 7.19
N LEU A 103 13.77 3.89 7.74
CA LEU A 103 13.52 2.47 7.96
C LEU A 103 13.43 1.69 6.66
N GLY A 104 13.82 0.42 6.73
CA GLY A 104 13.58 -0.56 5.67
C GLY A 104 12.08 -0.69 5.37
N ALA A 105 11.75 -0.98 4.10
CA ALA A 105 10.36 -1.07 3.64
C ALA A 105 9.54 -2.12 4.41
N ASN A 106 10.16 -3.20 4.85
CA ASN A 106 9.53 -4.25 5.67
C ASN A 106 9.24 -3.84 7.12
N ARG A 107 9.51 -2.58 7.52
CA ARG A 107 9.19 -2.04 8.85
C ARG A 107 8.25 -0.84 8.77
N LYS A 108 7.69 -0.55 7.59
CA LYS A 108 6.77 0.56 7.35
C LYS A 108 5.65 0.18 6.38
N GLY A 109 4.81 1.15 6.04
CA GLY A 109 3.68 0.93 5.13
C GLY A 109 2.53 0.16 5.78
N PHE A 110 1.62 -0.33 4.93
CA PHE A 110 0.36 -0.93 5.36
C PHE A 110 0.52 -2.10 6.33
N HIS A 111 1.47 -3.02 6.07
CA HIS A 111 1.64 -4.20 6.90
C HIS A 111 2.27 -3.91 8.27
N ALA A 112 3.09 -2.86 8.39
CA ALA A 112 3.56 -2.39 9.69
C ALA A 112 2.41 -1.77 10.50
N ILE A 113 1.58 -0.95 9.85
CA ILE A 113 0.38 -0.38 10.49
C ILE A 113 -0.61 -1.49 10.88
N GLU A 114 -0.77 -2.50 10.02
CA GLU A 114 -1.62 -3.68 10.28
C GLU A 114 -1.16 -4.42 11.53
N HIS A 115 0.14 -4.71 11.63
CA HIS A 115 0.73 -5.37 12.79
C HIS A 115 0.40 -4.62 14.09
N LEU A 116 0.48 -3.29 14.08
CA LEU A 116 0.21 -2.46 15.27
C LEU A 116 -1.28 -2.29 15.59
N LEU A 117 -2.17 -2.34 14.62
CA LEU A 117 -3.63 -2.21 14.82
C LEU A 117 -4.32 -3.54 15.13
N PHE A 118 -3.88 -4.63 14.51
CA PHE A 118 -4.57 -5.94 14.55
C PHE A 118 -3.80 -7.02 15.32
N GLY A 119 -2.49 -6.85 15.55
CA GLY A 119 -1.69 -7.79 16.32
C GLY A 119 -2.08 -7.83 17.80
N SER A 120 -1.78 -8.96 18.45
CA SER A 120 -1.86 -9.09 19.90
C SER A 120 -0.71 -8.33 20.56
N THR A 121 -1.01 -7.49 21.54
CA THR A 121 0.00 -6.68 22.24
C THR A 121 0.09 -7.08 23.71
N GLU A 122 1.31 -7.38 24.17
CA GLU A 122 1.67 -7.38 25.59
C GLU A 122 2.64 -6.21 25.82
N ASP A 123 2.12 -4.98 25.77
CA ASP A 123 2.95 -3.82 26.14
C ASP A 123 3.38 -3.99 27.60
N VAL A 124 4.69 -4.04 27.83
CA VAL A 124 5.26 -4.37 29.15
C VAL A 124 5.06 -3.26 30.18
N ASP A 125 4.83 -2.01 29.73
CA ASP A 125 4.54 -0.85 30.56
C ASP A 125 3.85 0.29 29.76
N ALA A 126 3.54 1.40 30.46
CA ALA A 126 2.91 2.58 29.89
C ALA A 126 3.79 3.34 28.87
N GLN A 127 5.12 3.26 29.00
CA GLN A 127 6.06 3.91 28.09
C GLN A 127 6.11 3.16 26.75
N ALA A 128 6.18 1.84 26.77
CA ALA A 128 6.09 0.99 25.59
C ALA A 128 4.75 1.21 24.86
N ALA A 129 3.65 1.28 25.60
CA ALA A 129 2.33 1.55 25.02
C ALA A 129 2.25 2.93 24.35
N LEU A 130 2.80 3.98 24.97
CA LEU A 130 2.88 5.31 24.36
C LEU A 130 3.74 5.29 23.10
N ARG A 131 4.91 4.67 23.17
CA ARG A 131 5.87 4.58 22.06
C ARG A 131 5.29 3.81 20.87
N ARG A 132 4.56 2.72 21.11
CA ARG A 132 3.80 1.98 20.09
C ARG A 132 2.82 2.88 19.35
N ARG A 133 2.01 3.66 20.08
CA ARG A 133 1.04 4.59 19.48
C ARG A 133 1.73 5.72 18.71
N THR A 134 2.82 6.28 19.23
CA THR A 134 3.63 7.28 18.52
C THR A 134 4.20 6.71 17.21
N PHE A 135 4.73 5.49 17.25
CA PHE A 135 5.26 4.84 16.04
C PHE A 135 4.17 4.59 15.00
N LEU A 136 3.01 4.11 15.43
CA LEU A 136 1.84 3.92 14.59
C LEU A 136 1.41 5.22 13.88
N LEU A 137 1.39 6.36 14.57
CA LEU A 137 1.07 7.65 13.96
C LEU A 137 2.09 8.05 12.90
N LEU A 138 3.39 7.93 13.19
CA LEU A 138 4.45 8.26 12.24
C LEU A 138 4.41 7.36 10.99
N LEU A 139 4.04 6.08 11.15
CA LEU A 139 3.83 5.16 10.03
C LEU A 139 2.66 5.59 9.16
N ALA A 140 1.54 6.01 9.76
CA ALA A 140 0.38 6.49 9.02
C ALA A 140 0.65 7.82 8.29
N GLU A 141 1.41 8.74 8.91
CA GLU A 141 1.92 9.95 8.27
C GLU A 141 2.84 9.64 7.08
N ASN A 142 3.76 8.68 7.25
CA ASN A 142 4.64 8.25 6.17
C ASN A 142 3.84 7.67 5.00
N LEU A 143 2.84 6.83 5.28
CA LEU A 143 1.96 6.23 4.27
C LEU A 143 1.17 7.31 3.50
N GLU A 144 0.58 8.28 4.19
CA GLU A 144 -0.10 9.42 3.54
C GLU A 144 0.87 10.20 2.65
N GLY A 145 2.09 10.47 3.13
CA GLY A 145 3.14 11.11 2.34
C GLY A 145 3.45 10.34 1.05
N LYS A 146 3.61 9.01 1.12
CA LYS A 146 3.86 8.19 -0.07
C LYS A 146 2.67 8.14 -1.03
N ALA A 147 1.44 8.15 -0.51
CA ALA A 147 0.25 8.28 -1.34
C ALA A 147 0.24 9.61 -2.11
N ILE A 148 0.59 10.71 -1.44
CA ILE A 148 0.71 12.05 -2.05
C ILE A 148 1.81 12.04 -3.12
N ASP A 149 2.97 11.45 -2.84
CA ASP A 149 4.09 11.35 -3.79
C ASP A 149 3.68 10.61 -5.07
N ILE A 150 2.95 9.49 -4.95
CA ILE A 150 2.42 8.75 -6.11
C ILE A 150 1.47 9.64 -6.92
N ARG A 151 0.50 10.26 -6.26
CA ARG A 151 -0.48 11.11 -6.95
C ARG A 151 0.19 12.30 -7.64
N ALA A 152 1.16 12.92 -6.99
CA ALA A 152 1.94 14.02 -7.54
C ALA A 152 2.73 13.58 -8.77
N ALA A 153 3.39 12.41 -8.72
CA ALA A 153 4.16 11.88 -9.85
C ALA A 153 3.30 11.59 -11.10
N TRP A 154 2.00 11.33 -10.91
CA TRP A 154 1.02 11.17 -11.98
C TRP A 154 0.34 12.47 -12.41
N THR A 155 0.44 13.56 -11.65
CA THR A 155 -0.34 14.79 -11.89
C THR A 155 0.10 15.51 -13.18
N PRO A 156 -0.83 15.94 -14.05
CA PRO A 156 -0.55 16.55 -15.37
C PRO A 156 0.32 17.83 -15.43
N GLY A 157 0.64 18.49 -14.31
CA GLY A 157 1.41 19.75 -14.29
C GLY A 157 2.91 19.54 -14.61
N MET A 158 3.50 20.43 -15.42
CA MET A 158 4.90 20.34 -15.93
C MET A 158 5.25 19.05 -16.70
N GLY A 159 4.34 18.52 -17.52
CA GLY A 159 4.63 17.32 -18.34
C GLY A 159 4.51 16.00 -17.55
N GLY A 160 3.60 15.97 -16.57
CA GLY A 160 3.33 14.83 -15.70
C GLY A 160 3.06 13.51 -16.41
N TYR A 161 3.28 12.41 -15.69
CA TYR A 161 3.27 11.06 -16.28
C TYR A 161 1.92 10.72 -16.93
N ALA A 162 0.78 11.14 -16.36
CA ALA A 162 -0.54 10.97 -16.97
C ALA A 162 -0.64 11.56 -18.39
N THR A 163 -0.19 12.81 -18.58
CA THR A 163 -0.22 13.48 -19.90
C THR A 163 0.67 12.73 -20.88
N ARG A 164 1.89 12.38 -20.47
CA ARG A 164 2.87 11.66 -21.29
C ARG A 164 2.42 10.23 -21.62
N PHE A 165 1.72 9.56 -20.72
CA PHE A 165 1.10 8.25 -20.97
C PHE A 165 -0.06 8.35 -21.96
N ALA A 166 -0.89 9.38 -21.82
CA ALA A 166 -2.03 9.61 -22.72
C ALA A 166 -1.62 10.06 -24.14
N GLN A 167 -0.37 10.53 -24.31
CA GLN A 167 0.18 11.03 -25.57
C GLN A 167 1.53 10.35 -25.92
N PRO A 168 1.55 9.05 -26.25
CA PRO A 168 2.76 8.39 -26.72
C PRO A 168 3.33 9.06 -27.97
N GLY A 169 4.65 9.10 -28.10
CA GLY A 169 5.36 9.81 -29.15
C GLY A 169 6.69 10.39 -28.65
N ALA A 170 7.24 11.37 -29.37
CA ALA A 170 8.56 11.95 -29.09
C ALA A 170 8.73 12.43 -27.63
N ASP A 171 7.70 13.04 -27.06
CA ASP A 171 7.70 13.58 -25.69
C ASP A 171 6.84 12.74 -24.72
N GLY A 172 6.35 11.58 -25.19
CA GLY A 172 5.47 10.69 -24.43
C GLY A 172 6.23 9.83 -23.42
N ALA A 173 5.47 9.17 -22.53
CA ALA A 173 6.03 8.17 -21.60
C ALA A 173 6.41 6.88 -22.33
N PHE A 174 5.84 6.71 -23.53
CA PHE A 174 6.04 5.58 -24.43
C PHE A 174 6.27 6.10 -25.84
N ALA A 175 7.14 5.42 -26.59
CA ALA A 175 7.44 5.80 -27.98
C ALA A 175 6.25 5.60 -28.93
N THR A 176 5.37 4.63 -28.63
CA THR A 176 4.21 4.30 -29.47
C THR A 176 2.99 3.98 -28.61
N VAL A 177 1.80 4.13 -29.20
CA VAL A 177 0.53 3.68 -28.60
C VAL A 177 0.57 2.19 -28.29
N LYS A 178 1.13 1.38 -29.19
CA LYS A 178 1.29 -0.07 -28.96
C LYS A 178 2.09 -0.35 -27.68
N ALA A 179 3.23 0.32 -27.49
CA ALA A 179 4.06 0.11 -26.31
C ALA A 179 3.34 0.49 -25.01
N ALA A 180 2.57 1.58 -25.01
CA ALA A 180 1.75 1.96 -23.84
C ALA A 180 0.68 0.91 -23.53
N ILE A 181 0.00 0.38 -24.55
CA ILE A 181 -1.01 -0.68 -24.40
C ILE A 181 -0.36 -1.99 -23.94
N ASP A 182 0.77 -2.38 -24.52
CA ASP A 182 1.52 -3.58 -24.12
C ASP A 182 1.88 -3.50 -22.62
N THR A 183 2.30 -2.32 -22.12
CA THR A 183 2.58 -2.15 -20.69
C THR A 183 1.35 -2.35 -19.82
N VAL A 184 0.20 -1.76 -20.17
CA VAL A 184 -1.04 -1.96 -19.42
C VAL A 184 -1.44 -3.44 -19.40
N VAL A 185 -1.44 -4.09 -20.57
CA VAL A 185 -1.80 -5.52 -20.69
C VAL A 185 -0.85 -6.39 -19.88
N ASN A 186 0.47 -6.18 -20.01
CA ASN A 186 1.46 -6.95 -19.27
C ASN A 186 1.30 -6.80 -17.76
N GLU A 187 0.99 -5.60 -17.27
CA GLU A 187 0.74 -5.37 -15.84
C GLU A 187 -0.50 -6.14 -15.36
N THR A 188 -1.59 -6.14 -16.12
CA THR A 188 -2.79 -6.91 -15.77
C THR A 188 -2.58 -8.43 -15.80
N VAL A 189 -1.76 -8.92 -16.73
CA VAL A 189 -1.36 -10.34 -16.79
C VAL A 189 -0.50 -10.68 -15.57
N PHE A 190 0.53 -9.88 -15.30
CA PHE A 190 1.40 -10.06 -14.15
C PHE A 190 0.62 -10.08 -12.84
N LEU A 191 -0.29 -9.14 -12.62
CA LEU A 191 -1.11 -9.10 -11.41
C LEU A 191 -2.03 -10.32 -11.32
N SER A 192 -2.60 -10.79 -12.43
CA SER A 192 -3.42 -12.00 -12.47
C SER A 192 -2.62 -13.25 -12.05
N GLU A 193 -1.39 -13.39 -12.57
CA GLU A 193 -0.47 -14.47 -12.19
C GLU A 193 -0.04 -14.35 -10.73
N LEU A 194 0.25 -13.13 -10.25
CA LEU A 194 0.59 -12.88 -8.84
C LEU A 194 -0.53 -13.33 -7.90
N ILE A 195 -1.79 -13.02 -8.22
CA ILE A 195 -2.95 -13.48 -7.46
C ILE A 195 -3.01 -15.01 -7.45
N ALA A 196 -2.96 -15.63 -8.63
CA ALA A 196 -3.13 -17.08 -8.77
C ALA A 196 -2.00 -17.88 -8.09
N ASP A 197 -0.76 -17.50 -8.34
CA ASP A 197 0.39 -18.31 -7.98
C ASP A 197 0.96 -17.95 -6.60
N ALA A 198 1.01 -16.66 -6.27
CA ALA A 198 1.61 -16.20 -5.02
C ALA A 198 0.56 -16.00 -3.92
N LYS A 199 -0.49 -15.21 -4.16
CA LYS A 199 -1.48 -14.86 -3.11
C LYS A 199 -2.44 -16.01 -2.78
N ILE A 200 -2.72 -16.89 -3.74
CA ILE A 200 -3.55 -18.10 -3.54
C ILE A 200 -2.69 -19.37 -3.57
N GLY A 201 -1.83 -19.50 -4.58
CA GLY A 201 -1.11 -20.74 -4.87
C GLY A 201 -0.18 -21.17 -3.75
N LYS A 202 0.66 -20.27 -3.22
CA LYS A 202 1.59 -20.60 -2.12
C LYS A 202 0.86 -20.93 -0.82
N PRO A 203 -0.11 -20.12 -0.34
CA PRO A 203 -0.87 -20.47 0.87
C PRO A 203 -1.55 -21.84 0.80
N LEU A 204 -2.11 -22.22 -0.35
CA LEU A 204 -2.83 -23.48 -0.52
C LEU A 204 -1.94 -24.66 -0.95
N GLY A 205 -0.63 -24.45 -1.09
CA GLY A 205 0.29 -25.51 -1.48
C GLY A 205 0.34 -25.83 -2.97
N ARG A 206 -0.38 -25.08 -3.81
CA ARG A 206 -0.54 -25.36 -5.26
C ARG A 206 0.73 -25.09 -6.06
N THR A 207 1.53 -24.12 -5.63
CA THR A 207 2.79 -23.71 -6.30
C THR A 207 4.04 -24.10 -5.50
N THR A 208 3.88 -24.92 -4.46
CA THR A 208 4.94 -25.32 -3.52
C THR A 208 5.03 -26.85 -3.39
N GLY A 209 4.63 -27.58 -4.44
CA GLY A 209 4.71 -29.05 -4.48
C GLY A 209 3.73 -29.76 -3.55
N GLY A 210 2.60 -29.13 -3.21
CA GLY A 210 1.58 -29.71 -2.34
C GLY A 210 1.72 -29.36 -0.85
N ALA A 211 2.75 -28.60 -0.45
CA ALA A 211 2.97 -28.19 0.94
C ALA A 211 2.36 -26.80 1.20
N PRO A 212 1.23 -26.67 1.93
CA PRO A 212 0.62 -25.38 2.22
C PRO A 212 1.56 -24.43 2.98
N GLN A 213 1.60 -23.16 2.58
CA GLN A 213 2.39 -22.11 3.25
C GLN A 213 1.50 -20.96 3.74
N PRO A 214 0.59 -21.19 4.70
CA PRO A 214 -0.39 -20.18 5.12
C PRO A 214 0.24 -18.88 5.65
N ALA A 215 1.45 -18.94 6.21
CA ALA A 215 2.20 -17.77 6.67
C ALA A 215 2.63 -16.82 5.53
N THR A 216 2.52 -17.22 4.27
CA THR A 216 2.83 -16.37 3.10
C THR A 216 1.62 -15.56 2.63
N ALA A 217 0.44 -15.80 3.18
CA ALA A 217 -0.73 -14.99 2.87
C ALA A 217 -0.52 -13.55 3.36
N GLU A 218 -0.83 -12.59 2.49
CA GLU A 218 -0.86 -11.17 2.86
C GLU A 218 -2.04 -10.90 3.79
N SER A 219 -1.89 -9.91 4.66
CA SER A 219 -3.00 -9.35 5.46
C SER A 219 -3.72 -10.35 6.38
N VAL A 220 -2.97 -11.31 6.94
CA VAL A 220 -3.48 -12.35 7.86
C VAL A 220 -3.96 -11.75 9.19
N PRO A 221 -3.21 -10.85 9.87
CA PRO A 221 -3.67 -10.29 11.14
C PRO A 221 -5.03 -9.58 11.04
N SER A 222 -5.29 -8.94 9.90
CA SER A 222 -6.57 -8.29 9.64
C SER A 222 -7.60 -9.19 8.96
N ASP A 223 -7.31 -10.43 8.57
CA ASP A 223 -8.23 -11.24 7.75
C ASP A 223 -8.72 -10.48 6.48
N ASN A 224 -7.81 -9.75 5.81
CA ASN A 224 -8.16 -8.91 4.66
C ASN A 224 -7.71 -9.48 3.31
N ALA A 225 -7.05 -10.65 3.29
CA ALA A 225 -6.45 -11.24 2.10
C ALA A 225 -7.42 -11.37 0.91
N ILE A 226 -8.66 -11.83 1.16
CA ILE A 226 -9.68 -11.98 0.11
C ILE A 226 -10.11 -10.61 -0.44
N SER A 227 -10.29 -9.63 0.44
CA SER A 227 -10.62 -8.26 0.05
C SER A 227 -9.51 -7.61 -0.78
N ASP A 228 -8.25 -7.88 -0.45
CA ASP A 228 -7.08 -7.42 -1.19
C ASP A 228 -7.09 -7.98 -2.62
N MET A 229 -7.28 -9.30 -2.77
CA MET A 229 -7.37 -9.95 -4.09
C MET A 229 -8.59 -9.48 -4.88
N ALA A 230 -9.73 -9.25 -4.23
CA ALA A 230 -10.91 -8.68 -4.88
C ALA A 230 -10.66 -7.24 -5.37
N GLY A 231 -9.88 -6.45 -4.62
CA GLY A 231 -9.39 -5.13 -5.04
C GLY A 231 -8.51 -5.24 -6.28
N ASN A 232 -7.54 -6.15 -6.29
CA ASN A 232 -6.70 -6.38 -7.46
C ASN A 232 -7.53 -6.71 -8.72
N VAL A 233 -8.51 -7.61 -8.63
CA VAL A 233 -9.40 -7.96 -9.75
C VAL A 233 -10.29 -6.79 -10.18
N ARG A 234 -10.77 -5.96 -9.24
CA ARG A 234 -11.50 -4.72 -9.57
C ARG A 234 -10.62 -3.73 -10.33
N GLY A 235 -9.36 -3.57 -9.91
CA GLY A 235 -8.38 -2.74 -10.61
C GLY A 235 -8.20 -3.17 -12.06
N ILE A 236 -8.00 -4.47 -12.30
CA ILE A 236 -7.88 -5.03 -13.66
C ILE A 236 -9.16 -4.78 -14.48
N ARG A 237 -10.34 -4.99 -13.89
CA ARG A 237 -11.63 -4.77 -14.55
C ARG A 237 -11.84 -3.31 -14.97
N ASN A 238 -11.31 -2.36 -14.20
CA ASN A 238 -11.54 -0.93 -14.43
C ASN A 238 -10.67 -0.37 -15.58
N LEU A 239 -9.57 -1.04 -15.93
CA LEU A 239 -8.70 -0.70 -17.07
C LEU A 239 -9.31 -1.11 -18.42
#